data_AF-A0A0K1PVK2-F1
#
_entry.id   AF-A0A0K1PVK2-F1
#
_cell.length_a   1.000
_cell.length_b   1.000
_cell.length_c   1.000
_cell.angle_alpha   90.00
_cell.angle_beta   90.00
_cell.angle_gamma   90.00
#
_symmetry.space_group_name_H-M   'P 1'
#
loop_
_entity.id
_entity.type
_entity.pdbx_description
1 polymer ?
#
loop_
_entity_poly.entity_id
_entity_poly.type
_entity_poly.pdbx_seq_one_letter_code
_entity_poly.pdbx_strand_id
1 'polypeptide(L)'
;MPPTSRTFGDCARSSARILVAPCNDRARGAVRPPIEPASGARGRKSVHGLDTDERIAGKTPFFGHVTAFSANLGHAGKLWRRPHKKDNPESPVSLVRPSTHLTHPPTAAVDLSALTDLVHRTFGAELSATPMPGGASTRRYFRLDLPNGHRAVAMFVPEGGRPEEVQKVHDGTRWPFLEVRDLLADRGIDVPGILAEDTPRGWLVIEDLGDDTLANWLSKNPGDKPQLYSKAVRDLARAQQVLSELPKGSVVGSRTFDFDLLRWEIEHFREWGLDAREKPLAPGDVERWNAIADRLARRVADLPHCFVHRDYQSRNLMVASAGDELRLVWIDFQDALLGPRVYDLVALLNDSYQEFDRPFVEARLADYASAAGLDAASLERIVHEFDLVTVQRKLKDAGRFVFIDRQKNNPSFLKFVTPTIHKVNGALERLAPSDPDMAELRTILRRALGDELTST
;
A
#
# COMPACT_ATOMS: atom_id res chain seq x y z
N MET A 1 45.23 57.15 -25.26
CA MET A 1 45.34 56.31 -24.05
C MET A 1 45.55 54.87 -24.48
N PRO A 2 46.73 54.28 -24.24
CA PRO A 2 46.94 52.83 -24.32
C PRO A 2 46.88 52.22 -22.88
N PRO A 3 47.30 50.97 -22.64
CA PRO A 3 46.54 49.74 -22.84
C PRO A 3 46.47 48.90 -21.54
N THR A 4 45.88 47.71 -21.53
CA THR A 4 46.44 46.59 -20.74
C THR A 4 45.84 45.22 -21.11
N SER A 5 46.76 44.33 -21.45
CA SER A 5 46.69 42.88 -21.45
C SER A 5 46.78 42.30 -20.03
N ARG A 6 46.32 41.05 -19.82
CA ARG A 6 46.81 40.03 -18.86
C ARG A 6 46.03 38.72 -19.12
N THR A 7 46.58 37.73 -19.82
CA THR A 7 47.41 36.60 -19.36
C THR A 7 46.77 35.67 -18.33
N PHE A 8 46.62 34.42 -18.80
CA PHE A 8 46.56 33.13 -18.12
C PHE A 8 47.01 33.07 -16.65
N GLY A 9 46.22 32.36 -15.86
CA GLY A 9 46.59 31.80 -14.57
C GLY A 9 45.88 30.46 -14.38
N ASP A 10 46.60 29.38 -14.70
CA ASP A 10 46.27 28.02 -14.27
C ASP A 10 46.15 27.98 -12.74
N CYS A 11 45.06 27.39 -12.26
CA CYS A 11 44.95 26.97 -10.87
C CYS A 11 44.34 25.57 -10.85
N ALA A 12 45.22 24.59 -11.01
CA ALA A 12 44.94 23.19 -10.74
C ALA A 12 44.44 23.03 -9.29
N ARG A 13 43.20 22.58 -9.12
CA ARG A 13 42.75 21.99 -7.85
C ARG A 13 42.57 20.49 -8.04
N SER A 14 43.64 19.80 -7.63
CA SER A 14 43.68 18.46 -7.08
C SER A 14 42.31 17.94 -6.61
N SER A 15 41.67 17.13 -7.45
CA SER A 15 40.56 16.27 -7.05
C SER A 15 41.18 15.01 -6.45
N ALA A 16 41.28 14.95 -5.12
CA ALA A 16 41.59 13.72 -4.42
C ALA A 16 40.40 12.75 -4.60
N ARG A 17 40.47 11.90 -5.63
CA ARG A 17 39.61 10.73 -5.76
C ARG A 17 40.01 9.74 -4.67
N ILE A 18 39.17 9.57 -3.66
CA ILE A 18 39.25 8.41 -2.78
C ILE A 18 38.72 7.22 -3.59
N LEU A 19 39.65 6.48 -4.17
CA LEU A 19 39.44 5.14 -4.70
C LEU A 19 39.13 4.21 -3.53
N VAL A 20 37.86 3.83 -3.37
CA VAL A 20 37.50 2.63 -2.61
C VAL A 20 37.91 1.44 -3.45
N ALA A 21 39.03 0.81 -3.09
CA ALA A 21 39.50 -0.42 -3.71
C ALA A 21 38.53 -1.58 -3.38
N PRO A 22 38.08 -2.38 -4.36
CA PRO A 22 37.46 -3.65 -4.09
C PRO A 22 38.53 -4.71 -3.81
N CYS A 23 38.50 -5.29 -2.62
CA CYS A 23 39.28 -6.47 -2.28
C CYS A 23 38.73 -7.66 -3.08
N ASN A 24 39.51 -8.14 -4.03
CA ASN A 24 39.18 -9.28 -4.88
C ASN A 24 40.39 -10.21 -4.82
N ASP A 25 40.26 -11.32 -4.07
CA ASP A 25 41.23 -12.41 -4.13
C ASP A 25 40.59 -13.64 -4.76
N ARG A 26 41.30 -14.14 -5.76
CA ARG A 26 40.87 -15.14 -6.74
C ARG A 26 41.06 -16.55 -6.18
N ALA A 27 40.09 -17.42 -6.49
CA ALA A 27 40.38 -18.81 -6.84
C ALA A 27 39.65 -19.18 -8.14
N ARG A 28 40.44 -19.32 -9.21
CA ARG A 28 40.08 -20.01 -10.48
C ARG A 28 39.91 -21.50 -10.15
N GLY A 29 39.12 -22.34 -10.82
CA GLY A 29 38.36 -22.28 -12.05
C GLY A 29 38.10 -23.74 -12.48
N ALA A 30 36.97 -24.02 -13.11
CA ALA A 30 36.79 -25.24 -13.91
C ALA A 30 35.67 -25.02 -14.93
N VAL A 31 36.08 -24.99 -16.20
CA VAL A 31 35.24 -24.90 -17.39
C VAL A 31 34.66 -26.27 -17.71
N ARG A 32 33.36 -26.37 -18.03
CA ARG A 32 32.77 -27.49 -18.77
C ARG A 32 31.94 -26.95 -19.96
N PRO A 33 32.02 -27.57 -21.15
CA PRO A 33 31.41 -27.05 -22.38
C PRO A 33 29.93 -27.48 -22.54
N PRO A 34 29.19 -26.88 -23.50
CA PRO A 34 27.75 -27.09 -23.67
C PRO A 34 27.41 -28.37 -24.45
N ILE A 35 26.25 -28.94 -24.17
CA ILE A 35 25.66 -30.09 -24.88
C ILE A 35 24.57 -29.56 -25.83
N GLU A 36 24.71 -29.85 -27.12
CA GLU A 36 23.67 -29.67 -28.15
C GLU A 36 22.52 -30.70 -28.03
N PRO A 37 21.32 -30.40 -28.53
CA PRO A 37 20.15 -31.28 -28.41
C PRO A 37 20.09 -32.31 -29.55
N ALA A 38 19.87 -33.58 -29.19
CA ALA A 38 19.59 -34.64 -30.15
C ALA A 38 18.08 -34.75 -30.45
N SER A 39 17.79 -34.79 -31.75
CA SER A 39 16.51 -34.99 -32.41
C SER A 39 16.02 -36.45 -32.41
N GLY A 40 14.69 -36.62 -32.44
CA GLY A 40 13.97 -37.78 -32.99
C GLY A 40 13.54 -38.84 -31.96
N ALA A 41 12.45 -39.59 -32.10
CA ALA A 41 11.33 -39.61 -33.04
C ALA A 41 10.28 -40.58 -32.47
N ARG A 42 8.99 -40.30 -32.74
CA ARG A 42 7.86 -41.23 -32.97
C ARG A 42 7.61 -42.41 -32.00
N GLY A 43 6.40 -42.44 -31.43
CA GLY A 43 5.72 -43.65 -30.97
C GLY A 43 4.23 -43.40 -30.72
N ARG A 44 3.36 -44.25 -31.29
CA ARG A 44 1.90 -44.09 -31.47
C ARG A 44 1.12 -45.00 -30.49
N LYS A 45 -0.14 -44.60 -30.20
CA LYS A 45 -1.33 -45.43 -29.82
C LYS A 45 -1.29 -46.08 -28.40
N SER A 46 -2.36 -46.29 -27.62
CA SER A 46 -3.83 -46.27 -27.81
C SER A 46 -4.57 -46.46 -26.45
N VAL A 47 -5.65 -45.69 -26.23
CA VAL A 47 -7.04 -46.06 -25.86
C VAL A 47 -7.34 -47.18 -24.83
N HIS A 48 -8.09 -46.82 -23.76
CA HIS A 48 -9.25 -47.48 -23.08
C HIS A 48 -9.42 -46.74 -21.71
N GLY A 49 -10.58 -46.37 -21.15
CA GLY A 49 -11.99 -46.67 -21.38
C GLY A 49 -12.67 -46.96 -20.02
N LEU A 50 -13.76 -46.22 -19.72
CA LEU A 50 -14.85 -46.49 -18.73
C LEU A 50 -14.52 -46.25 -17.23
N ASP A 51 -15.31 -45.56 -16.38
CA ASP A 51 -16.75 -45.31 -16.10
C ASP A 51 -17.16 -45.97 -14.76
N THR A 52 -18.22 -45.42 -14.14
CA THR A 52 -19.02 -45.80 -12.95
C THR A 52 -18.97 -44.90 -11.68
N ASP A 53 -19.95 -43.99 -11.60
CA ASP A 53 -21.05 -43.90 -10.61
C ASP A 53 -20.88 -44.50 -9.19
N GLU A 54 -21.25 -43.75 -8.14
CA GLU A 54 -22.48 -44.03 -7.35
C GLU A 54 -22.82 -42.94 -6.30
N ARG A 55 -24.14 -42.80 -6.08
CA ARG A 55 -24.88 -41.87 -5.18
C ARG A 55 -25.03 -42.43 -3.76
N ILE A 56 -25.51 -41.60 -2.83
CA ILE A 56 -26.61 -41.82 -1.81
C ILE A 56 -26.64 -40.52 -0.95
N ALA A 57 -27.63 -39.63 -0.96
CA ALA A 57 -29.07 -39.67 -0.60
C ALA A 57 -29.37 -39.79 0.91
N GLY A 58 -30.02 -38.75 1.48
CA GLY A 58 -30.61 -38.78 2.83
C GLY A 58 -31.38 -37.50 3.20
N LYS A 59 -32.70 -37.48 2.94
CA LYS A 59 -33.71 -36.51 3.43
C LYS A 59 -33.99 -36.80 4.92
N THR A 60 -34.62 -35.97 5.78
CA THR A 60 -36.01 -35.42 5.76
C THR A 60 -36.26 -34.58 7.07
N PRO A 61 -37.47 -34.05 7.45
CA PRO A 61 -37.73 -32.61 7.67
C PRO A 61 -38.36 -32.26 9.05
N PHE A 62 -38.78 -31.00 9.32
CA PHE A 62 -40.12 -30.63 9.87
C PHE A 62 -40.32 -29.10 10.12
N PHE A 63 -41.52 -28.60 9.75
CA PHE A 63 -42.40 -27.49 10.25
C PHE A 63 -41.86 -26.31 11.09
N GLY A 64 -42.37 -25.07 11.06
CA GLY A 64 -43.55 -24.44 10.44
C GLY A 64 -43.90 -23.10 11.13
N HIS A 65 -44.62 -22.20 10.43
CA HIS A 65 -45.44 -21.03 10.86
C HIS A 65 -44.79 -19.85 11.65
N VAL A 66 -44.67 -18.63 11.10
CA VAL A 66 -45.67 -17.55 10.87
C VAL A 66 -46.26 -16.92 12.15
N THR A 67 -45.93 -15.66 12.44
CA THR A 67 -46.92 -14.55 12.56
C THR A 67 -46.26 -13.18 12.77
N ALA A 68 -46.86 -12.17 12.13
CA ALA A 68 -46.51 -10.76 12.14
C ALA A 68 -47.09 -10.02 13.35
N PHE A 69 -46.54 -8.85 13.70
CA PHE A 69 -47.34 -7.74 14.24
C PHE A 69 -46.79 -6.38 13.81
N SER A 70 -47.75 -5.49 13.58
CA SER A 70 -47.69 -4.23 12.83
C SER A 70 -47.53 -3.01 13.74
N ALA A 71 -46.89 -1.96 13.18
CA ALA A 71 -47.15 -0.51 13.30
C ALA A 71 -47.47 0.14 14.66
N ASN A 72 -46.82 1.27 14.99
CA ASN A 72 -47.28 2.60 14.56
C ASN A 72 -46.37 3.77 14.98
N LEU A 73 -46.54 4.88 14.25
CA LEU A 73 -45.81 6.15 14.23
C LEU A 73 -45.89 7.03 15.51
N GLY A 74 -44.91 7.94 15.65
CA GLY A 74 -44.99 9.13 16.50
C GLY A 74 -43.83 10.11 16.28
N HIS A 75 -44.15 11.38 16.05
CA HIS A 75 -43.33 12.46 15.49
C HIS A 75 -42.26 13.11 16.41
N ALA A 76 -41.18 13.58 15.75
CA ALA A 76 -40.43 14.84 15.89
C ALA A 76 -40.01 15.40 17.27
N GLY A 77 -38.69 15.63 17.42
CA GLY A 77 -38.13 16.55 18.41
C GLY A 77 -36.60 16.54 18.46
N LYS A 78 -35.98 17.63 18.00
CA LYS A 78 -34.53 17.92 18.06
C LYS A 78 -34.01 17.86 19.51
N LEU A 79 -32.84 17.25 19.74
CA LEU A 79 -31.65 17.81 20.39
C LEU A 79 -30.68 16.69 20.82
N TRP A 80 -29.41 16.91 20.50
CA TRP A 80 -28.25 16.10 20.85
C TRP A 80 -28.19 15.66 22.32
N ARG A 81 -28.20 14.35 22.59
CA ARG A 81 -27.69 13.76 23.84
C ARG A 81 -27.07 12.37 23.60
N ARG A 82 -25.81 12.21 24.03
CA ARG A 82 -25.11 10.92 24.20
C ARG A 82 -25.88 10.03 25.20
N PRO A 83 -25.97 8.70 25.02
CA PRO A 83 -26.30 7.82 26.12
C PRO A 83 -25.07 7.05 26.63
N HIS A 84 -24.94 7.09 27.96
CA HIS A 84 -24.10 6.23 28.78
C HIS A 84 -24.57 4.77 28.75
N LYS A 85 -23.60 3.86 28.92
CA LYS A 85 -23.72 2.41 29.18
C LYS A 85 -24.81 2.04 30.21
N LYS A 86 -25.53 0.95 29.93
CA LYS A 86 -26.02 -0.01 30.93
C LYS A 86 -25.92 -1.43 30.38
N ASP A 87 -25.39 -2.29 31.24
CA ASP A 87 -25.14 -3.72 31.04
C ASP A 87 -26.43 -4.55 31.12
N ASN A 88 -26.53 -5.63 30.33
CA ASN A 88 -27.02 -6.94 30.78
C ASN A 88 -26.53 -8.05 29.82
N PRO A 89 -26.30 -9.29 30.30
CA PRO A 89 -25.56 -10.31 29.59
C PRO A 89 -26.47 -11.24 28.79
N GLU A 90 -25.96 -11.72 27.64
CA GLU A 90 -26.17 -13.09 27.14
C GLU A 90 -25.33 -13.26 25.85
N SER A 91 -24.44 -14.26 25.85
CA SER A 91 -23.53 -14.58 24.75
C SER A 91 -24.26 -15.35 23.64
N PRO A 92 -23.82 -15.24 22.36
CA PRO A 92 -23.06 -16.36 21.82
C PRO A 92 -21.97 -16.01 20.78
N VAL A 93 -21.03 -16.96 20.62
CA VAL A 93 -20.00 -17.14 19.56
C VAL A 93 -18.86 -16.10 19.48
N SER A 94 -17.73 -16.49 20.06
CA SER A 94 -16.43 -15.79 20.02
C SER A 94 -15.79 -15.85 18.63
N LEU A 95 -16.02 -14.82 17.80
CA LEU A 95 -15.03 -14.39 16.80
C LEU A 95 -13.90 -13.70 17.57
N VAL A 96 -12.66 -14.18 17.41
CA VAL A 96 -11.47 -13.60 18.04
C VAL A 96 -11.33 -12.16 17.54
N ARG A 97 -11.73 -11.21 18.39
CA ARG A 97 -11.51 -9.77 18.19
C ARG A 97 -10.05 -9.45 18.52
N PRO A 98 -9.29 -8.79 17.64
CA PRO A 98 -8.08 -8.10 18.09
C PRO A 98 -8.54 -6.98 19.04
N SER A 99 -8.20 -7.08 20.32
CA SER A 99 -8.50 -6.06 21.31
C SER A 99 -7.65 -4.82 21.04
N THR A 100 -8.17 -3.85 20.29
CA THR A 100 -7.54 -2.52 20.14
C THR A 100 -8.13 -1.54 21.15
N HIS A 101 -7.81 -1.73 22.43
CA HIS A 101 -7.83 -0.60 23.37
C HIS A 101 -6.54 0.21 23.15
N LEU A 102 -6.57 1.11 22.16
CA LEU A 102 -5.49 2.09 21.96
C LEU A 102 -5.76 3.31 22.85
N THR A 103 -5.44 3.19 24.14
CA THR A 103 -5.05 4.38 24.88
C THR A 103 -3.62 4.70 24.45
N HIS A 104 -3.41 5.80 23.73
CA HIS A 104 -2.05 6.31 23.52
C HIS A 104 -1.41 6.49 24.91
N PRO A 105 -0.36 5.74 25.27
CA PRO A 105 0.39 6.08 26.46
C PRO A 105 0.95 7.50 26.29
N PRO A 106 1.16 8.26 27.37
CA PRO A 106 1.83 9.55 27.27
C PRO A 106 3.12 9.37 26.45
N THR A 107 3.34 10.26 25.50
CA THR A 107 4.49 10.30 24.58
C THR A 107 5.77 10.35 25.41
N ALA A 108 6.28 9.20 25.84
CA ALA A 108 7.56 9.13 26.51
C ALA A 108 8.59 9.77 25.58
N ALA A 109 9.41 10.67 26.12
CA ALA A 109 10.51 11.28 25.40
C ALA A 109 11.38 10.16 24.84
N VAL A 110 11.76 10.25 23.56
CA VAL A 110 12.67 9.27 22.97
C VAL A 110 14.02 9.46 23.64
N ASP A 111 14.59 8.38 24.19
CA ASP A 111 15.98 8.40 24.63
C ASP A 111 16.91 8.49 23.41
N LEU A 112 17.53 9.65 23.24
CA LEU A 112 18.46 9.91 22.15
C LEU A 112 19.89 9.42 22.44
N SER A 113 20.18 8.93 23.65
CA SER A 113 21.53 8.47 24.00
C SER A 113 22.05 7.39 23.04
N ALA A 114 21.18 6.43 22.68
CA ALA A 114 21.49 5.38 21.72
C ALA A 114 21.74 5.93 20.30
N LEU A 115 21.02 6.98 19.91
CA LEU A 115 21.23 7.67 18.64
C LEU A 115 22.55 8.45 18.65
N THR A 116 22.87 9.18 19.74
CA THR A 116 24.15 9.89 19.90
C THR A 116 25.31 8.94 19.75
N ASP A 117 25.26 7.82 20.47
CA ASP A 117 26.21 6.72 20.39
C ASP A 117 26.40 6.20 18.95
N LEU A 118 25.28 5.96 18.24
CA LEU A 118 25.28 5.45 16.88
C LEU A 118 25.90 6.47 15.91
N VAL A 119 25.54 7.74 16.03
CA VAL A 119 26.06 8.84 15.19
C VAL A 119 27.54 9.04 15.45
N HIS A 120 27.98 9.07 16.71
CA HIS A 120 29.39 9.21 17.05
C HIS A 120 30.24 8.05 16.51
N ARG A 121 29.81 6.79 16.72
CA ARG A 121 30.57 5.62 16.25
C ARG A 121 30.59 5.48 14.73
N THR A 122 29.54 5.92 14.03
CA THR A 122 29.44 5.77 12.57
C THR A 122 30.08 6.92 11.82
N PHE A 123 29.88 8.16 12.29
CA PHE A 123 30.25 9.38 11.58
C PHE A 123 31.32 10.21 12.29
N GLY A 124 31.72 9.85 13.52
CA GLY A 124 32.67 10.65 14.32
C GLY A 124 32.14 12.04 14.65
N ALA A 125 30.82 12.20 14.74
CA ALA A 125 30.14 13.48 14.88
C ALA A 125 29.31 13.55 16.17
N GLU A 126 29.17 14.77 16.69
CA GLU A 126 28.19 15.08 17.73
C GLU A 126 26.77 15.05 17.16
N LEU A 127 25.79 14.69 17.99
CA LEU A 127 24.40 14.61 17.56
C LEU A 127 23.80 16.01 17.32
N SER A 128 23.52 16.32 16.06
CA SER A 128 22.61 17.40 15.67
C SER A 128 21.38 16.79 14.99
N ALA A 129 20.25 16.80 15.69
CA ALA A 129 19.03 16.15 15.24
C ALA A 129 17.81 17.07 15.39
N THR A 130 17.04 17.23 14.31
CA THR A 130 15.76 17.95 14.32
C THR A 130 14.60 16.97 14.12
N PRO A 131 13.61 16.92 15.02
CA PRO A 131 12.42 16.09 14.83
C PRO A 131 11.69 16.43 13.52
N MET A 132 11.30 15.41 12.78
CA MET A 132 10.49 15.55 11.57
C MET A 132 9.01 15.34 11.90
N PRO A 133 8.08 15.98 11.18
CA PRO A 133 6.64 15.74 11.36
C PRO A 133 6.32 14.25 11.19
N GLY A 134 5.76 13.63 12.23
CA GLY A 134 5.30 12.24 12.20
C GLY A 134 3.93 12.13 11.53
N GLY A 135 3.75 11.09 10.70
CA GLY A 135 2.42 10.67 10.23
C GLY A 135 1.61 9.96 11.32
N ALA A 136 0.57 9.23 10.93
CA ALA A 136 -0.26 8.44 11.87
C ALA A 136 0.41 7.14 12.38
N SER A 137 1.73 6.98 12.13
CA SER A 137 2.55 5.81 12.48
C SER A 137 3.15 5.97 13.88
N THR A 138 3.53 4.86 14.51
CA THR A 138 4.28 4.83 15.77
C THR A 138 5.76 5.21 15.60
N ARG A 139 6.28 5.19 14.36
CA ARG A 139 7.66 5.54 14.03
C ARG A 139 7.91 7.03 14.20
N ARG A 140 9.09 7.38 14.71
CA ARG A 140 9.54 8.77 14.85
C ARG A 140 10.76 9.01 13.98
N TYR A 141 10.80 10.15 13.31
CA TYR A 141 11.86 10.49 12.38
C TYR A 141 12.58 11.75 12.84
N PHE A 142 13.89 11.79 12.67
CA PHE A 142 14.74 12.93 12.97
C PHE A 142 15.67 13.17 11.79
N ARG A 143 15.77 14.41 11.32
CA ARG A 143 16.77 14.81 10.33
C ARG A 143 18.07 15.11 11.07
N LEU A 144 19.14 14.46 10.64
CA LEU A 144 20.49 14.62 11.18
C LEU A 144 21.29 15.56 10.31
N ASP A 145 21.99 16.51 10.92
CA ASP A 145 23.04 17.29 10.25
C ASP A 145 24.40 16.64 10.55
N LEU A 146 25.05 16.14 9.51
CA LEU A 146 26.35 15.46 9.59
C LEU A 146 27.48 16.39 9.09
N PRO A 147 28.76 16.06 9.39
CA PRO A 147 29.90 16.84 8.90
C PRO A 147 29.90 17.05 7.38
N ASN A 148 30.53 18.12 6.91
CA ASN A 148 30.63 18.52 5.50
C ASN A 148 29.28 18.83 4.81
N GLY A 149 28.23 19.10 5.58
CA GLY A 149 26.91 19.47 5.05
C GLY A 149 26.08 18.28 4.56
N HIS A 150 26.51 17.05 4.87
CA HIS A 150 25.72 15.85 4.62
C HIS A 150 24.53 15.78 5.58
N ARG A 151 23.45 15.16 5.12
CA ARG A 151 22.25 14.90 5.93
C ARG A 151 21.87 13.44 5.91
N ALA A 152 21.22 13.00 6.97
CA ALA A 152 20.65 11.68 7.10
C ALA A 152 19.31 11.75 7.83
N VAL A 153 18.52 10.69 7.75
CA VAL A 153 17.29 10.55 8.54
C VAL A 153 17.48 9.42 9.54
N ALA A 154 17.33 9.72 10.83
CA ALA A 154 17.22 8.71 11.85
C ALA A 154 15.74 8.30 12.01
N MET A 155 15.47 7.01 11.91
CA MET A 155 14.18 6.40 12.18
C MET A 155 14.25 5.66 13.52
N PHE A 156 13.34 6.00 14.42
CA PHE A 156 13.11 5.31 15.68
C PHE A 156 11.83 4.49 15.61
N VAL A 157 11.92 3.21 15.97
CA VAL A 157 10.77 2.31 16.11
C VAL A 157 10.61 1.97 17.60
N PRO A 158 9.55 2.46 18.27
CA PRO A 158 9.30 2.14 19.68
C PRO A 158 9.09 0.63 19.85
N GLU A 159 9.77 0.03 20.85
CA GLU A 159 9.82 -1.41 21.12
C GLU A 159 10.34 -2.24 19.92
N GLY A 160 11.61 -2.63 19.97
CA GLY A 160 12.37 -3.26 18.87
C GLY A 160 11.88 -4.62 18.37
N GLY A 161 10.60 -4.82 18.06
CA GLY A 161 10.14 -6.07 17.46
C GLY A 161 8.68 -6.20 17.00
N ARG A 162 7.75 -5.25 17.23
CA ARG A 162 6.37 -5.42 16.71
C ARG A 162 5.73 -4.11 16.25
N PRO A 163 6.04 -3.64 15.03
CA PRO A 163 5.25 -2.60 14.38
C PRO A 163 3.76 -3.02 14.30
N GLU A 164 2.84 -2.06 14.17
CA GLU A 164 1.42 -2.28 13.81
C GLU A 164 1.23 -2.92 12.40
N GLU A 165 2.28 -3.49 11.83
CA GLU A 165 2.29 -4.26 10.59
C GLU A 165 1.32 -5.45 10.72
N VAL A 166 0.86 -5.98 9.58
CA VAL A 166 -0.08 -7.11 9.51
C VAL A 166 0.34 -8.17 10.54
N GLN A 167 -0.52 -8.40 11.54
CA GLN A 167 -0.27 -9.21 12.74
C GLN A 167 -0.15 -10.73 12.45
N LYS A 168 0.36 -11.11 11.28
CA LYS A 168 0.86 -12.45 11.04
C LYS A 168 2.29 -12.47 11.56
N VAL A 169 2.50 -13.23 12.63
CA VAL A 169 3.77 -13.42 13.33
C VAL A 169 4.86 -13.70 12.29
N HIS A 170 5.75 -12.73 12.08
CA HIS A 170 6.99 -12.96 11.37
C HIS A 170 7.99 -13.52 12.39
N ASP A 171 8.45 -14.75 12.18
CA ASP A 171 9.46 -15.43 12.98
C ASP A 171 10.89 -15.00 12.61
N GLY A 172 11.03 -14.06 11.67
CA GLY A 172 12.31 -13.62 11.16
C GLY A 172 13.15 -12.85 12.17
N THR A 173 14.46 -13.00 12.05
CA THR A 173 15.49 -12.41 12.90
C THR A 173 15.83 -10.96 12.54
N ARG A 174 15.34 -10.44 11.40
CA ARG A 174 15.63 -9.08 10.88
C ARG A 174 14.34 -8.26 10.83
N TRP A 175 14.46 -6.94 11.00
CA TRP A 175 13.31 -6.04 10.92
C TRP A 175 12.68 -6.07 9.51
N PRO A 176 11.34 -6.13 9.38
CA PRO A 176 10.66 -6.15 8.09
C PRO A 176 11.06 -4.99 7.17
N PHE A 177 11.28 -3.79 7.72
CA PHE A 177 11.79 -2.66 6.94
C PHE A 177 13.12 -2.98 6.25
N LEU A 178 14.09 -3.53 6.97
CA LEU A 178 15.41 -3.85 6.42
C LEU A 178 15.34 -4.98 5.41
N GLU A 179 14.56 -6.03 5.72
CA GLU A 179 14.42 -7.17 4.80
C GLU A 179 13.78 -6.77 3.47
N VAL A 180 12.67 -6.00 3.51
CA VAL A 180 12.03 -5.52 2.29
C VAL A 180 12.93 -4.53 1.56
N ARG A 181 13.63 -3.63 2.27
CA ARG A 181 14.58 -2.69 1.66
C ARG A 181 15.67 -3.43 0.89
N ASP A 182 16.28 -4.44 1.50
CA ASP A 182 17.37 -5.20 0.89
C ASP A 182 16.86 -5.99 -0.32
N LEU A 183 15.69 -6.61 -0.21
CA LEU A 183 15.02 -7.25 -1.35
C LEU A 183 14.80 -6.29 -2.52
N LEU A 184 14.29 -5.08 -2.26
CA LEU A 184 14.04 -4.09 -3.31
C LEU A 184 15.36 -3.62 -3.96
N ALA A 185 16.35 -3.28 -3.13
CA ALA A 185 17.65 -2.82 -3.59
C ALA A 185 18.38 -3.88 -4.44
N ASP A 186 18.37 -5.14 -4.00
CA ASP A 186 19.00 -6.26 -4.71
C ASP A 186 18.34 -6.53 -6.07
N ARG A 187 17.08 -6.12 -6.24
CA ARG A 187 16.35 -6.19 -7.52
C ARG A 187 16.44 -4.90 -8.33
N GLY A 188 17.29 -3.95 -7.91
CA GLY A 188 17.56 -2.71 -8.63
C GLY A 188 16.44 -1.69 -8.57
N ILE A 189 15.62 -1.74 -7.51
CA ILE A 189 14.60 -0.73 -7.22
C ILE A 189 15.23 0.32 -6.31
N ASP A 190 15.04 1.59 -6.66
CA ASP A 190 15.56 2.72 -5.90
C ASP A 190 14.84 2.83 -4.55
N VAL A 191 15.59 2.62 -3.46
CA VAL A 191 15.17 2.77 -2.07
C VAL A 191 16.27 3.49 -1.27
N PRO A 192 15.96 4.14 -0.13
CA PRO A 192 16.98 4.81 0.67
C PRO A 192 18.14 3.89 1.05
N GLY A 193 19.36 4.42 0.98
CA GLY A 193 20.54 3.75 1.53
C GLY A 193 20.45 3.60 3.05
N ILE A 194 21.00 2.51 3.60
CA ILE A 194 21.22 2.36 5.04
C ILE A 194 22.61 2.87 5.37
N LEU A 195 22.70 3.80 6.33
CA LEU A 195 23.95 4.42 6.76
C LEU A 195 24.43 3.86 8.09
N ALA A 196 23.52 3.54 9.01
CA ALA A 196 23.83 2.92 10.30
C ALA A 196 22.65 2.12 10.85
N GLU A 197 22.93 1.06 11.61
CA GLU A 197 21.91 0.22 12.26
C GLU A 197 22.22 0.05 13.76
N ASP A 198 21.18 0.16 14.59
CA ASP A 198 21.19 -0.21 16.01
C ASP A 198 19.79 -0.69 16.42
N THR A 199 19.34 -1.72 15.70
CA THR A 199 18.02 -2.31 15.84
C THR A 199 17.72 -2.83 17.25
N PRO A 200 18.67 -3.36 18.06
CA PRO A 200 18.37 -3.74 19.44
C PRO A 200 17.92 -2.56 20.32
N ARG A 201 18.34 -1.33 20.00
CA ARG A 201 17.93 -0.10 20.69
C ARG A 201 16.91 0.72 19.91
N GLY A 202 16.36 0.17 18.82
CA GLY A 202 15.24 0.78 18.10
C GLY A 202 15.63 1.77 16.99
N TRP A 203 16.90 1.83 16.59
CA TRP A 203 17.41 2.90 15.70
C TRP A 203 17.91 2.40 14.34
N LEU A 204 17.58 3.18 13.31
CA LEU A 204 18.16 3.09 11.97
C LEU A 204 18.51 4.50 11.49
N VAL A 205 19.64 4.65 10.81
CA VAL A 205 20.02 5.87 10.10
C VAL A 205 20.04 5.58 8.61
N ILE A 206 19.25 6.32 7.85
CA ILE A 206 19.04 6.13 6.41
C ILE A 206 19.39 7.40 5.63
N GLU A 207 19.60 7.25 4.34
CA GLU A 207 19.81 8.34 3.39
C GLU A 207 18.68 9.39 3.49
N ASP A 208 19.06 10.67 3.54
CA ASP A 208 18.10 11.77 3.43
C ASP A 208 17.86 12.09 1.95
N LEU A 209 16.64 11.80 1.48
CA LEU A 209 16.19 12.05 0.11
C LEU A 209 15.60 13.46 -0.08
N GLY A 210 15.70 14.33 0.93
CA GLY A 210 15.10 15.66 0.92
C GLY A 210 13.60 15.63 1.24
N ASP A 211 12.89 16.66 0.77
CA ASP A 211 11.47 16.90 1.11
C ASP A 211 10.52 16.80 -0.11
N ASP A 212 11.07 16.50 -1.29
CA ASP A 212 10.34 16.46 -2.55
C ASP A 212 9.75 15.08 -2.82
N THR A 213 8.69 14.74 -2.07
CA THR A 213 7.76 13.68 -2.53
C THR A 213 7.20 14.04 -3.90
N LEU A 214 6.75 13.06 -4.70
CA LEU A 214 6.12 13.29 -5.99
C LEU A 214 4.93 14.26 -5.88
N ALA A 215 4.14 14.17 -4.80
CA ALA A 215 3.08 15.13 -4.50
C ALA A 215 3.61 16.57 -4.34
N ASN A 216 4.66 16.75 -3.53
CA ASN A 216 5.26 18.05 -3.26
C ASN A 216 5.97 18.62 -4.50
N TRP A 217 6.68 17.77 -5.24
CA TRP A 217 7.34 18.13 -6.49
C TRP A 217 6.33 18.65 -7.51
N LEU A 218 5.22 17.93 -7.74
CA LEU A 218 4.21 18.32 -8.72
C LEU A 218 3.40 19.55 -8.32
N SER A 219 3.35 19.86 -7.03
CA SER A 219 2.77 21.13 -6.56
C SER A 219 3.60 22.33 -7.01
N LYS A 220 4.92 22.15 -7.18
CA LYS A 220 5.87 23.17 -7.67
C LYS A 220 6.06 23.10 -9.18
N ASN A 221 6.04 21.89 -9.74
CA ASN A 221 6.36 21.57 -11.14
C ASN A 221 5.22 20.74 -11.79
N PRO A 222 4.00 21.30 -11.95
CA PRO A 222 2.85 20.55 -12.44
C PRO A 222 3.04 19.99 -13.87
N GLY A 223 3.90 20.63 -14.68
CA GLY A 223 4.25 20.17 -16.03
C GLY A 223 4.91 18.80 -16.08
N ASP A 224 5.52 18.34 -14.98
CA ASP A 224 6.18 17.04 -14.91
C ASP A 224 5.21 15.88 -14.67
N LYS A 225 3.92 16.15 -14.40
CA LYS A 225 2.94 15.13 -14.04
C LYS A 225 2.85 13.99 -15.07
N PRO A 226 2.73 14.24 -16.39
CA PRO A 226 2.62 13.15 -17.36
C PRO A 226 3.86 12.24 -17.38
N GLN A 227 5.06 12.83 -17.37
CA GLN A 227 6.31 12.08 -17.43
C GLN A 227 6.58 11.28 -16.14
N LEU A 228 6.38 11.89 -14.96
CA LEU A 228 6.65 11.23 -13.68
C LEU A 228 5.65 10.12 -13.38
N TYR A 229 4.37 10.27 -13.74
CA TYR A 229 3.41 9.17 -13.60
C TYR A 229 3.64 8.06 -14.61
N SER A 230 4.06 8.38 -15.85
CA SER A 230 4.47 7.35 -16.82
C SER A 230 5.68 6.58 -16.30
N LYS A 231 6.66 7.26 -15.71
CA LYS A 231 7.79 6.63 -15.03
C LYS A 231 7.34 5.75 -13.85
N ALA A 232 6.48 6.26 -12.96
CA ALA A 232 6.03 5.55 -11.77
C ALA A 232 5.32 4.22 -12.10
N VAL A 233 4.46 4.18 -13.13
CA VAL A 233 3.77 2.95 -13.53
C VAL A 233 4.69 1.96 -14.26
N ARG A 234 5.68 2.45 -15.01
CA ARG A 234 6.69 1.60 -15.66
C ARG A 234 7.66 1.00 -14.65
N ASP A 235 8.09 1.80 -13.68
CA ASP A 235 8.92 1.34 -12.55
C ASP A 235 8.17 0.27 -11.73
N LEU A 236 6.86 0.45 -11.50
CA LEU A 236 6.02 -0.54 -10.84
C LEU A 236 5.90 -1.85 -11.66
N ALA A 237 5.65 -1.77 -12.97
CA ALA A 237 5.59 -2.95 -13.84
C ALA A 237 6.91 -3.74 -13.82
N ARG A 238 8.04 -3.03 -13.95
CA ARG A 238 9.37 -3.61 -13.86
C ARG A 238 9.60 -4.25 -12.49
N ALA A 239 9.25 -3.56 -11.40
CA ALA A 239 9.39 -4.08 -10.03
C ALA A 239 8.62 -5.40 -9.86
N GLN A 240 7.36 -5.47 -10.32
CA GLN A 240 6.54 -6.68 -10.24
C GLN A 240 7.14 -7.85 -11.05
N GLN A 241 7.76 -7.58 -12.20
CA GLN A 241 8.47 -8.61 -12.97
C GLN A 241 9.71 -9.12 -12.22
N VAL A 242 10.59 -8.21 -11.79
CA VAL A 242 11.84 -8.59 -11.12
C VAL A 242 11.61 -9.17 -9.73
N LEU A 243 10.45 -8.96 -9.11
CA LEU A 243 10.02 -9.53 -7.82
C LEU A 243 9.06 -10.71 -7.95
N SER A 244 8.87 -11.25 -9.16
CA SER A 244 8.03 -12.44 -9.39
C SER A 244 8.50 -13.66 -8.60
N GLU A 245 9.81 -13.77 -8.37
CA GLU A 245 10.42 -14.79 -7.52
C GLU A 245 10.95 -14.18 -6.22
N LEU A 246 10.36 -14.55 -5.09
CA LEU A 246 10.79 -14.08 -3.77
C LEU A 246 11.76 -15.07 -3.12
N PRO A 247 12.75 -14.60 -2.32
CA PRO A 247 13.56 -15.47 -1.50
C PRO A 247 12.69 -16.34 -0.58
N LYS A 248 13.12 -17.59 -0.33
CA LYS A 248 12.44 -18.49 0.59
C LYS A 248 12.39 -17.87 1.99
N GLY A 249 11.20 -17.82 2.58
CA GLY A 249 11.00 -17.22 3.91
C GLY A 249 10.88 -15.69 3.89
N SER A 250 10.82 -15.06 2.71
CA SER A 250 10.61 -13.61 2.63
C SER A 250 9.35 -13.17 3.35
N VAL A 251 9.46 -12.11 4.14
CA VAL A 251 8.36 -11.44 4.84
C VAL A 251 7.24 -11.04 3.89
N VAL A 252 7.58 -10.60 2.67
CA VAL A 252 6.60 -10.27 1.62
C VAL A 252 5.81 -11.52 1.23
N GLY A 253 6.48 -12.67 1.06
CA GLY A 253 5.86 -13.93 0.70
C GLY A 253 5.01 -14.54 1.82
N SER A 254 5.25 -14.18 3.08
CA SER A 254 4.43 -14.61 4.22
C SER A 254 3.15 -13.79 4.41
N ARG A 255 3.02 -12.66 3.71
CA ARG A 255 1.89 -11.73 3.80
C ARG A 255 1.12 -11.75 2.49
N THR A 256 -0.20 -11.78 2.57
CA THR A 256 -1.04 -11.83 1.37
C THR A 256 -2.32 -11.04 1.57
N PHE A 257 -2.80 -10.37 0.53
CA PHE A 257 -4.18 -9.89 0.45
C PHE A 257 -5.11 -11.08 0.27
N ASP A 258 -5.40 -11.76 1.37
CA ASP A 258 -6.37 -12.85 1.43
C ASP A 258 -7.81 -12.33 1.56
N PHE A 259 -8.75 -13.24 1.40
CA PHE A 259 -10.18 -12.96 1.53
C PHE A 259 -10.51 -12.29 2.87
N ASP A 260 -9.95 -12.79 3.97
CA ASP A 260 -10.28 -12.31 5.33
C ASP A 260 -9.83 -10.86 5.53
N LEU A 261 -8.62 -10.51 5.10
CA LEU A 261 -8.12 -9.14 5.16
C LEU A 261 -8.97 -8.19 4.30
N LEU A 262 -9.24 -8.58 3.05
CA LEU A 262 -10.04 -7.75 2.13
C LEU A 262 -11.48 -7.56 2.62
N ARG A 263 -12.09 -8.63 3.18
CA ARG A 263 -13.45 -8.58 3.73
C ARG A 263 -13.52 -7.75 5.00
N TRP A 264 -12.51 -7.84 5.86
CA TRP A 264 -12.37 -7.00 7.05
C TRP A 264 -12.22 -5.52 6.67
N GLU A 265 -11.44 -5.20 5.63
CA GLU A 265 -11.29 -3.83 5.15
C GLU A 265 -12.62 -3.24 4.63
N ILE A 266 -13.44 -4.03 3.91
CA ILE A 266 -14.79 -3.62 3.48
C ILE A 266 -15.72 -3.45 4.70
N GLU A 267 -15.60 -4.32 5.70
CA GLU A 267 -16.37 -4.23 6.94
C GLU A 267 -16.04 -2.95 7.72
N HIS A 268 -14.76 -2.60 7.79
CA HIS A 268 -14.30 -1.38 8.43
C HIS A 268 -14.91 -0.14 7.76
N PHE A 269 -15.09 -0.17 6.43
CA PHE A 269 -15.86 0.88 5.75
C PHE A 269 -17.35 0.87 6.14
N ARG A 270 -17.99 -0.30 6.25
CA ARG A 270 -19.39 -0.33 6.71
C ARG A 270 -19.52 0.31 8.09
N GLU A 271 -18.68 -0.10 9.03
CA GLU A 271 -18.69 0.39 10.40
C GLU A 271 -18.51 1.91 10.45
N TRP A 272 -17.42 2.44 9.87
CA TRP A 272 -17.04 3.85 10.04
C TRP A 272 -17.62 4.78 8.96
N GLY A 273 -17.67 4.29 7.73
CA GLY A 273 -18.14 5.04 6.57
C GLY A 273 -19.67 5.06 6.42
N LEU A 274 -20.41 4.11 7.00
CA LEU A 274 -21.88 4.05 6.90
C LEU A 274 -22.55 4.05 8.28
N ASP A 275 -22.33 3.02 9.10
CA ASP A 275 -23.10 2.79 10.32
C ASP A 275 -22.82 3.80 11.42
N ALA A 276 -21.60 4.33 11.47
CA ALA A 276 -21.25 5.39 12.41
C ALA A 276 -21.90 6.74 12.04
N ARG A 277 -22.53 6.89 10.86
CA ARG A 277 -23.24 8.12 10.46
C ARG A 277 -24.61 8.20 11.16
N GLU A 278 -25.26 9.37 11.05
CA GLU A 278 -26.60 9.58 11.65
C GLU A 278 -27.68 8.65 11.06
N LYS A 279 -27.49 8.21 9.81
CA LYS A 279 -28.36 7.28 9.10
C LYS A 279 -27.56 6.02 8.75
N PRO A 280 -27.55 4.99 9.62
CA PRO A 280 -26.86 3.75 9.34
C PRO A 280 -27.55 2.99 8.20
N LEU A 281 -26.95 1.88 7.77
CA LEU A 281 -27.54 1.05 6.73
C LEU A 281 -28.94 0.56 7.13
N ALA A 282 -29.88 0.56 6.19
CA ALA A 282 -31.21 0.01 6.43
C ALA A 282 -31.12 -1.50 6.71
N PRO A 283 -31.92 -2.08 7.63
CA PRO A 283 -31.84 -3.50 7.97
C PRO A 283 -31.91 -4.44 6.75
N GLY A 284 -32.75 -4.12 5.76
CA GLY A 284 -32.89 -4.91 4.53
C GLY A 284 -31.72 -4.79 3.54
N ASP A 285 -30.84 -3.80 3.72
CA ASP A 285 -29.64 -3.62 2.92
C ASP A 285 -28.42 -4.31 3.57
N VAL A 286 -28.45 -4.64 4.87
CA VAL A 286 -27.32 -5.28 5.60
C VAL A 286 -26.99 -6.66 5.05
N GLU A 287 -28.01 -7.50 4.83
CA GLU A 287 -27.82 -8.86 4.29
C GLU A 287 -27.27 -8.81 2.86
N ARG A 288 -27.78 -7.89 2.04
CA ARG A 288 -27.32 -7.68 0.66
C ARG A 288 -25.90 -7.15 0.61
N TRP A 289 -25.59 -6.17 1.47
CA TRP A 289 -24.23 -5.65 1.65
C TRP A 289 -23.27 -6.78 2.00
N ASN A 290 -23.59 -7.60 3.01
CA ASN A 290 -22.71 -8.69 3.43
C ASN A 290 -22.44 -9.68 2.28
N ALA A 291 -23.49 -10.06 1.54
CA ALA A 291 -23.36 -10.97 0.41
C ALA A 291 -22.48 -10.39 -0.72
N ILE A 292 -22.65 -9.10 -1.02
CA ILE A 292 -21.83 -8.38 -2.01
C ILE A 292 -20.39 -8.22 -1.52
N ALA A 293 -20.19 -7.82 -0.26
CA ALA A 293 -18.88 -7.64 0.36
C ALA A 293 -18.07 -8.92 0.32
N ASP A 294 -18.70 -10.06 0.62
CA ASP A 294 -18.06 -11.36 0.53
C ASP A 294 -17.67 -11.72 -0.91
N ARG A 295 -18.56 -11.50 -1.90
CA ARG A 295 -18.26 -11.77 -3.31
C ARG A 295 -17.17 -10.84 -3.84
N LEU A 296 -17.21 -9.55 -3.49
CA LEU A 296 -16.19 -8.57 -3.86
C LEU A 296 -14.83 -8.95 -3.28
N ALA A 297 -14.76 -9.29 -1.98
CA ALA A 297 -13.52 -9.71 -1.34
C ALA A 297 -12.95 -10.97 -1.99
N ARG A 298 -13.78 -11.98 -2.29
CA ARG A 298 -13.34 -13.20 -2.99
C ARG A 298 -12.80 -12.88 -4.38
N ARG A 299 -13.56 -12.11 -5.18
CA ARG A 299 -13.15 -11.73 -6.53
C ARG A 299 -11.83 -10.97 -6.57
N VAL A 300 -11.60 -10.07 -5.60
CA VAL A 300 -10.32 -9.34 -5.49
C VAL A 300 -9.20 -10.27 -5.03
N ALA A 301 -9.45 -11.15 -4.06
CA ALA A 301 -8.48 -12.14 -3.59
C ALA A 301 -8.03 -13.11 -4.69
N ASP A 302 -8.94 -13.49 -5.60
CA ASP A 302 -8.69 -14.44 -6.69
C ASP A 302 -7.98 -13.82 -7.91
N LEU A 303 -7.78 -12.50 -7.94
CA LEU A 303 -7.00 -11.86 -9.00
C LEU A 303 -5.54 -12.37 -9.01
N PRO A 304 -4.82 -12.29 -10.15
CA PRO A 304 -3.40 -12.64 -10.16
C PRO A 304 -2.60 -11.82 -9.15
N HIS A 305 -1.83 -12.51 -8.30
CA HIS A 305 -0.99 -11.88 -7.29
C HIS A 305 0.42 -11.59 -7.80
N CYS A 306 0.99 -10.50 -7.30
CA CYS A 306 2.40 -10.15 -7.43
C CYS A 306 2.86 -9.38 -6.20
N PHE A 307 4.11 -8.90 -6.22
CA PHE A 307 4.58 -7.92 -5.24
C PHE A 307 3.67 -6.68 -5.23
N VAL A 308 3.27 -6.27 -4.03
CA VAL A 308 2.49 -5.07 -3.75
C VAL A 308 3.20 -4.28 -2.65
N HIS A 309 3.59 -3.04 -2.95
CA HIS A 309 4.11 -2.06 -1.98
C HIS A 309 3.03 -1.68 -0.96
N ARG A 310 1.75 -1.75 -1.33
CA ARG A 310 0.54 -1.49 -0.53
C ARG A 310 0.15 -0.03 -0.41
N ASP A 311 1.14 0.85 -0.33
CA ASP A 311 0.97 2.32 -0.25
C ASP A 311 1.80 3.05 -1.32
N TYR A 312 1.77 2.53 -2.54
CA TYR A 312 2.40 3.14 -3.73
C TYR A 312 1.66 4.40 -4.21
N GLN A 313 1.72 5.46 -3.42
CA GLN A 313 1.07 6.75 -3.68
C GLN A 313 2.11 7.88 -3.78
N SER A 314 1.73 9.04 -4.34
CA SER A 314 2.67 10.13 -4.65
C SER A 314 3.39 10.74 -3.44
N ARG A 315 2.90 10.52 -2.22
CA ARG A 315 3.61 10.92 -0.99
C ARG A 315 4.71 9.93 -0.56
N ASN A 316 4.69 8.71 -1.10
CA ASN A 316 5.62 7.64 -0.78
C ASN A 316 6.63 7.37 -1.91
N LEU A 317 6.70 8.30 -2.88
CA LEU A 317 7.70 8.32 -3.95
C LEU A 317 8.49 9.62 -3.83
N MET A 318 9.78 9.55 -3.56
CA MET A 318 10.67 10.71 -3.51
C MET A 318 11.21 11.00 -4.91
N VAL A 319 11.12 12.25 -5.35
CA VAL A 319 11.74 12.72 -6.59
C VAL A 319 13.18 13.12 -6.28
N ALA A 320 14.12 12.38 -6.84
CA ALA A 320 15.55 12.68 -6.74
C ALA A 320 16.14 12.92 -8.13
N SER A 321 17.19 13.74 -8.22
CA SER A 321 17.90 13.98 -9.48
C SER A 321 19.12 13.07 -9.58
N ALA A 322 19.31 12.45 -10.74
CA ALA A 322 20.51 11.72 -11.12
C ALA A 322 21.08 12.36 -12.40
N GLY A 323 21.88 13.41 -12.24
CA GLY A 323 22.23 14.29 -13.36
C GLY A 323 21.00 15.06 -13.85
N ASP A 324 20.71 14.98 -15.15
CA ASP A 324 19.56 15.66 -15.76
C ASP A 324 18.26 14.84 -15.69
N GLU A 325 18.30 13.59 -15.22
CA GLU A 325 17.13 12.71 -15.13
C GLU A 325 16.52 12.71 -13.71
N LEU A 326 15.19 12.71 -13.63
CA LEU A 326 14.45 12.51 -12.39
C LEU A 326 14.21 11.02 -12.14
N ARG A 327 14.64 10.54 -10.97
CA ARG A 327 14.34 9.19 -10.46
C ARG A 327 13.30 9.22 -9.35
N LEU A 328 12.61 8.10 -9.16
CA LEU A 328 11.62 7.91 -8.11
C LEU A 328 12.15 6.89 -7.11
N VAL A 329 12.40 7.34 -5.89
CA VAL A 329 12.90 6.51 -4.79
C VAL A 329 11.75 6.14 -3.87
N TRP A 330 11.55 4.84 -3.63
CA TRP A 330 10.38 4.33 -2.90
C TRP A 330 10.63 4.37 -1.39
N ILE A 331 9.64 4.83 -0.62
CA ILE A 331 9.66 4.85 0.85
C ILE A 331 8.38 4.23 1.40
N ASP A 332 8.35 3.91 2.70
CA ASP A 332 7.17 3.35 3.36
C ASP A 332 6.74 1.97 2.81
N PHE A 333 7.72 1.17 2.35
CA PHE A 333 7.52 -0.15 1.72
C PHE A 333 7.51 -1.34 2.70
N GLN A 334 7.76 -1.14 4.00
CA GLN A 334 7.88 -2.24 4.99
C GLN A 334 6.66 -3.16 5.07
N ASP A 335 5.49 -2.65 4.67
CA ASP A 335 4.20 -3.35 4.71
C ASP A 335 3.92 -4.12 3.41
N ALA A 336 4.93 -4.23 2.53
CA ALA A 336 4.81 -4.97 1.28
C ALA A 336 4.42 -6.43 1.49
N LEU A 337 3.66 -6.95 0.54
CA LEU A 337 3.02 -8.26 0.59
C LEU A 337 2.72 -8.78 -0.82
N LEU A 338 2.22 -10.01 -0.94
CA LEU A 338 1.62 -10.51 -2.18
C LEU A 338 0.15 -10.10 -2.31
N GLY A 339 -0.24 -9.59 -3.47
CA GLY A 339 -1.65 -9.21 -3.68
C GLY A 339 -1.99 -8.84 -5.12
N PRO A 340 -3.22 -8.38 -5.37
CA PRO A 340 -3.74 -8.15 -6.72
C PRO A 340 -2.83 -7.21 -7.52
N ARG A 341 -2.49 -7.60 -8.75
CA ARG A 341 -1.51 -6.88 -9.60
C ARG A 341 -1.81 -5.40 -9.84
N VAL A 342 -3.09 -5.01 -9.80
CA VAL A 342 -3.53 -3.62 -9.99
C VAL A 342 -3.62 -2.81 -8.70
N TYR A 343 -3.34 -3.40 -7.53
CA TYR A 343 -3.57 -2.76 -6.23
C TYR A 343 -2.77 -1.46 -6.07
N ASP A 344 -1.48 -1.50 -6.40
CA ASP A 344 -0.61 -0.31 -6.36
C ASP A 344 -0.91 0.68 -7.50
N LEU A 345 -1.43 0.21 -8.65
CA LEU A 345 -1.94 1.11 -9.69
C LEU A 345 -3.12 1.92 -9.16
N VAL A 346 -4.05 1.29 -8.42
CA VAL A 346 -5.17 1.98 -7.77
C VAL A 346 -4.68 2.93 -6.68
N ALA A 347 -3.64 2.57 -5.92
CA ALA A 347 -3.04 3.48 -4.94
C ALA A 347 -2.49 4.76 -5.61
N LEU A 348 -1.81 4.61 -6.75
CA LEU A 348 -1.17 5.70 -7.49
C LEU A 348 -2.14 6.53 -8.33
N LEU A 349 -3.00 5.90 -9.12
CA LEU A 349 -3.86 6.56 -10.11
C LEU A 349 -5.23 6.97 -9.53
N ASN A 350 -5.54 6.56 -8.31
CA ASN A 350 -6.65 7.09 -7.51
C ASN A 350 -6.15 7.74 -6.21
N ASP A 351 -4.94 8.31 -6.24
CA ASP A 351 -4.31 9.02 -5.12
C ASP A 351 -5.19 10.15 -4.58
N SER A 352 -5.30 10.28 -3.25
CA SER A 352 -6.12 11.31 -2.59
C SER A 352 -5.48 12.71 -2.60
N TYR A 353 -4.20 12.83 -2.95
CA TYR A 353 -3.46 14.09 -3.00
C TYR A 353 -3.33 14.67 -4.42
N GLN A 354 -3.82 13.95 -5.43
CA GLN A 354 -3.71 14.32 -6.83
C GLN A 354 -5.02 14.05 -7.56
N GLU A 355 -5.28 14.86 -8.58
CA GLU A 355 -6.45 14.74 -9.44
C GLU A 355 -6.06 14.31 -10.85
N PHE A 356 -6.87 13.40 -11.40
CA PHE A 356 -6.71 12.81 -12.72
C PHE A 356 -8.07 12.70 -13.38
N ASP A 357 -8.14 13.01 -14.66
CA ASP A 357 -9.26 12.60 -15.49
C ASP A 357 -9.09 11.13 -15.94
N ARG A 358 -10.16 10.55 -16.48
CA ARG A 358 -10.13 9.16 -16.94
C ARG A 358 -9.14 8.93 -18.08
N PRO A 359 -9.03 9.81 -19.11
CA PRO A 359 -8.02 9.65 -20.17
C PRO A 359 -6.59 9.56 -19.64
N PHE A 360 -6.24 10.36 -18.62
CA PHE A 360 -4.93 10.28 -17.98
C PHE A 360 -4.71 8.90 -17.33
N VAL A 361 -5.70 8.42 -16.55
CA VAL A 361 -5.62 7.10 -15.90
C VAL A 361 -5.46 5.98 -16.94
N GLU A 362 -6.26 5.98 -17.99
CA GLU A 362 -6.20 4.96 -19.05
C GLU A 362 -4.86 4.99 -19.80
N ALA A 363 -4.32 6.17 -20.09
CA ALA A 363 -2.99 6.30 -20.68
C ALA A 363 -1.89 5.73 -19.78
N ARG A 364 -2.00 5.89 -18.45
CA ARG A 364 -1.05 5.30 -17.49
C ARG A 364 -1.21 3.79 -17.34
N LEU A 365 -2.44 3.26 -17.43
CA LEU A 365 -2.67 1.81 -17.48
C LEU A 365 -2.09 1.19 -18.76
N ALA A 366 -2.16 1.91 -19.89
CA ALA A 366 -1.51 1.49 -21.14
C ALA A 366 0.02 1.52 -21.03
N ASP A 367 0.60 2.55 -20.40
CA ASP A 367 2.04 2.61 -20.09
C ASP A 367 2.49 1.42 -19.22
N TYR A 368 1.72 1.09 -18.18
CA TYR A 368 1.95 -0.09 -17.34
C TYR A 368 1.89 -1.38 -18.16
N ALA A 369 0.82 -1.58 -18.94
CA ALA A 369 0.64 -2.79 -19.73
C ALA A 369 1.77 -3.00 -20.74
N SER A 370 2.19 -1.92 -21.41
CA SER A 370 3.32 -1.93 -22.33
C SER A 370 4.62 -2.36 -21.63
N ALA A 371 4.95 -1.76 -20.47
CA ALA A 371 6.14 -2.14 -19.70
C ALA A 371 6.06 -3.56 -19.13
N ALA A 372 4.84 -4.03 -18.82
CA ALA A 372 4.59 -5.39 -18.36
C ALA A 372 4.64 -6.44 -19.50
N GLY A 373 4.72 -6.03 -20.76
CA GLY A 373 4.69 -6.92 -21.92
C GLY A 373 3.30 -7.53 -22.19
N LEU A 374 2.24 -6.83 -21.79
CA LEU A 374 0.85 -7.27 -21.90
C LEU A 374 0.23 -6.87 -23.25
N ASP A 375 -0.61 -7.75 -23.80
CA ASP A 375 -1.37 -7.49 -25.02
C ASP A 375 -2.63 -6.64 -24.78
N ALA A 376 -3.31 -6.25 -25.86
CA ALA A 376 -4.51 -5.42 -25.78
C ALA A 376 -5.64 -6.06 -24.95
N ALA A 377 -5.85 -7.37 -25.09
CA ALA A 377 -6.84 -8.10 -24.29
C ALA A 377 -6.48 -8.11 -22.79
N SER A 378 -5.20 -8.18 -22.46
CA SER A 378 -4.72 -8.05 -21.08
C SER A 378 -4.88 -6.63 -20.55
N LEU A 379 -4.69 -5.60 -21.37
CA LEU A 379 -4.97 -4.21 -20.98
C LEU A 379 -6.45 -4.01 -20.63
N GLU A 380 -7.38 -4.52 -21.44
CA GLU A 380 -8.83 -4.47 -21.12
C GLU A 380 -9.13 -5.14 -19.78
N ARG A 381 -8.52 -6.30 -19.51
CA ARG A 381 -8.63 -6.97 -18.20
C ARG A 381 -8.07 -6.12 -17.07
N ILE A 382 -6.90 -5.51 -17.24
CA ILE A 382 -6.29 -4.61 -16.25
C ILE A 382 -7.20 -3.41 -15.96
N VAL A 383 -7.83 -2.82 -16.97
CA VAL A 383 -8.77 -1.70 -16.78
C VAL A 383 -9.99 -2.14 -15.96
N HIS A 384 -10.56 -3.30 -16.26
CA HIS A 384 -11.68 -3.85 -15.49
C HIS A 384 -11.28 -4.20 -14.04
N GLU A 385 -10.13 -4.87 -13.86
CA GLU A 385 -9.57 -5.19 -12.54
C GLU A 385 -9.28 -3.92 -11.73
N PHE A 386 -8.75 -2.88 -12.37
CA PHE A 386 -8.47 -1.58 -11.75
C PHE A 386 -9.76 -0.96 -11.19
N ASP A 387 -10.85 -0.99 -11.95
CA ASP A 387 -12.13 -0.48 -11.47
C ASP A 387 -12.69 -1.33 -10.31
N LEU A 388 -12.58 -2.66 -10.38
CA LEU A 388 -13.02 -3.56 -9.30
C LEU A 388 -12.24 -3.32 -8.00
N VAL A 389 -10.91 -3.22 -8.09
CA VAL A 389 -10.04 -2.95 -6.93
C VAL A 389 -10.19 -1.51 -6.44
N THR A 390 -10.55 -0.56 -7.33
CA THR A 390 -10.93 0.80 -6.91
C THR A 390 -12.11 0.77 -5.95
N VAL A 391 -13.15 -0.02 -6.24
CA VAL A 391 -14.29 -0.19 -5.32
C VAL A 391 -13.80 -0.69 -3.96
N GLN A 392 -13.05 -1.79 -3.90
CA GLN A 392 -12.60 -2.36 -2.63
C GLN A 392 -11.68 -1.40 -1.85
N ARG A 393 -10.58 -0.94 -2.47
CA ARG A 393 -9.54 -0.16 -1.78
C ARG A 393 -10.04 1.23 -1.38
N LYS A 394 -10.85 1.89 -2.22
CA LYS A 394 -11.31 3.25 -1.91
C LYS A 394 -12.46 3.26 -0.90
N LEU A 395 -13.26 2.20 -0.81
CA LEU A 395 -14.16 2.01 0.34
C LEU A 395 -13.35 1.93 1.63
N LYS A 396 -12.32 1.07 1.68
CA LYS A 396 -11.39 0.99 2.82
C LYS A 396 -10.80 2.36 3.19
N ASP A 397 -10.25 3.11 2.23
CA ASP A 397 -9.66 4.43 2.48
C ASP A 397 -10.68 5.39 3.10
N ALA A 398 -11.89 5.48 2.54
CA ALA A 398 -12.96 6.34 3.05
C ALA A 398 -13.34 6.00 4.49
N GLY A 399 -13.46 4.71 4.82
CA GLY A 399 -13.75 4.23 6.17
C GLY A 399 -12.64 4.61 7.15
N ARG A 400 -11.39 4.42 6.73
CA ARG A 400 -10.20 4.75 7.53
C ARG A 400 -10.10 6.24 7.83
N PHE A 401 -10.45 7.13 6.90
CA PHE A 401 -10.44 8.58 7.16
C PHE A 401 -11.45 8.97 8.25
N VAL A 402 -12.66 8.40 8.23
CA VAL A 402 -13.67 8.64 9.27
C VAL A 402 -13.26 8.03 10.61
N PHE A 403 -12.64 6.84 10.60
CA PHE A 403 -12.07 6.23 11.80
C PHE A 403 -10.99 7.13 12.44
N ILE A 404 -10.06 7.66 11.66
CA ILE A 404 -8.97 8.53 12.15
C ILE A 404 -9.54 9.80 12.80
N ASP A 405 -10.55 10.42 12.18
CA ASP A 405 -11.23 11.56 12.77
C ASP A 405 -11.83 11.22 14.15
N ARG A 406 -12.63 10.15 14.21
CA ARG A 406 -13.41 9.82 15.41
C ARG A 406 -12.62 9.20 16.54
N GLN A 407 -11.65 8.35 16.23
CA GLN A 407 -10.89 7.58 17.22
C GLN A 407 -9.54 8.22 17.54
N LYS A 408 -8.93 8.92 16.56
CA LYS A 408 -7.63 9.60 16.75
C LYS A 408 -7.77 11.12 16.88
N ASN A 409 -8.99 11.67 16.89
CA ASN A 409 -9.29 13.11 17.00
C ASN A 409 -8.53 13.96 15.97
N ASN A 410 -8.42 13.45 14.74
CA ASN A 410 -7.69 14.12 13.67
C ASN A 410 -8.59 14.37 12.44
N PRO A 411 -9.24 15.55 12.35
CA PRO A 411 -10.19 15.87 11.29
C PRO A 411 -9.52 16.19 9.94
N SER A 412 -8.19 16.28 9.89
CA SER A 412 -7.46 16.68 8.66
C SER A 412 -7.68 15.73 7.48
N PHE A 413 -8.15 14.52 7.73
CA PHE A 413 -8.44 13.50 6.72
C PHE A 413 -9.88 13.55 6.18
N LEU A 414 -10.82 14.23 6.85
CA LEU A 414 -12.23 14.27 6.43
C LEU A 414 -12.40 14.87 5.03
N LYS A 415 -11.57 15.84 4.66
CA LYS A 415 -11.56 16.45 3.32
C LYS A 415 -11.32 15.45 2.18
N PHE A 416 -10.77 14.27 2.47
CA PHE A 416 -10.51 13.24 1.47
C PHE A 416 -11.65 12.21 1.35
N VAL A 417 -12.63 12.19 2.26
CA VAL A 417 -13.73 11.21 2.24
C VAL A 417 -14.57 11.35 0.96
N THR A 418 -15.14 12.53 0.71
CA THR A 418 -16.02 12.75 -0.45
C THR A 418 -15.31 12.52 -1.80
N PRO A 419 -14.10 13.05 -2.07
CA PRO A 419 -13.37 12.71 -3.29
C PRO A 419 -13.08 11.21 -3.46
N THR A 420 -12.86 10.49 -2.34
CA THR A 420 -12.64 9.04 -2.37
C THR A 420 -13.93 8.29 -2.71
N ILE A 421 -15.06 8.71 -2.16
CA ILE A 421 -16.38 8.15 -2.49
C ILE A 421 -16.73 8.40 -3.96
N HIS A 422 -16.38 9.55 -4.54
CA HIS A 422 -16.60 9.81 -5.96
C HIS A 422 -15.81 8.85 -6.87
N LYS A 423 -14.57 8.51 -6.49
CA LYS A 423 -13.78 7.49 -7.21
C LYS A 423 -14.46 6.12 -7.17
N VAL A 424 -15.03 5.74 -6.01
CA VAL A 424 -15.85 4.53 -5.89
C VAL A 424 -17.08 4.61 -6.80
N ASN A 425 -17.83 5.71 -6.78
CA ASN A 425 -19.02 5.86 -7.62
C ASN A 425 -18.68 5.76 -9.12
N GLY A 426 -17.60 6.42 -9.56
CA GLY A 426 -17.16 6.35 -10.96
C GLY A 426 -16.79 4.93 -11.38
N ALA A 427 -16.12 4.15 -10.52
CA ALA A 427 -15.84 2.74 -10.79
C ALA A 427 -17.13 1.89 -10.84
N LEU A 428 -18.05 2.10 -9.89
CA LEU A 428 -19.35 1.42 -9.89
C LEU A 428 -20.19 1.75 -11.13
N GLU A 429 -20.15 2.98 -11.63
CA GLU A 429 -20.85 3.39 -12.85
C GLU A 429 -20.36 2.64 -14.09
N ARG A 430 -19.05 2.40 -14.18
CA ARG A 430 -18.45 1.63 -15.28
C ARG A 430 -18.72 0.14 -15.17
N LEU A 431 -18.78 -0.41 -13.96
CA LEU A 431 -18.98 -1.84 -13.72
C LEU A 431 -20.46 -2.27 -13.74
N ALA A 432 -21.36 -1.42 -13.26
CA ALA A 432 -22.79 -1.75 -13.07
C ALA A 432 -23.51 -2.30 -14.32
N PRO A 433 -23.23 -1.85 -15.57
CA PRO A 433 -23.90 -2.39 -16.75
C PRO A 433 -23.64 -3.89 -16.99
N SER A 434 -22.50 -4.41 -16.53
CA SER A 434 -22.09 -5.81 -16.72
C SER A 434 -22.03 -6.61 -15.42
N ASP A 435 -22.21 -5.97 -14.26
CA ASP A 435 -22.00 -6.55 -12.95
C ASP A 435 -23.16 -6.22 -11.98
N PRO A 436 -24.10 -7.16 -11.77
CA PRO A 436 -25.25 -6.97 -10.89
C PRO A 436 -24.86 -6.65 -9.44
N ASP A 437 -23.72 -7.17 -8.95
CA ASP A 437 -23.27 -6.87 -7.59
C ASP A 437 -22.85 -5.41 -7.46
N MET A 438 -22.14 -4.88 -8.46
CA MET A 438 -21.72 -3.49 -8.48
C MET A 438 -22.91 -2.55 -8.67
N ALA A 439 -23.92 -2.95 -9.45
CA ALA A 439 -25.17 -2.21 -9.60
C ALA A 439 -25.96 -2.12 -8.27
N GLU A 440 -26.09 -3.24 -7.55
CA GLU A 440 -26.77 -3.26 -6.24
C GLU A 440 -25.96 -2.51 -5.19
N LEU A 441 -24.62 -2.66 -5.17
CA LEU A 441 -23.74 -1.91 -4.27
C LEU A 441 -23.90 -0.41 -4.45
N ARG A 442 -23.93 0.07 -5.70
CA ARG A 442 -24.16 1.48 -6.02
C ARG A 442 -25.53 1.96 -5.53
N THR A 443 -26.56 1.11 -5.60
CA THR A 443 -27.90 1.43 -5.10
C THR A 443 -27.91 1.55 -3.57
N ILE A 444 -27.26 0.62 -2.87
CA ILE A 444 -27.11 0.66 -1.41
C ILE A 444 -26.36 1.94 -0.99
N LEU A 445 -25.21 2.22 -1.61
CA LEU A 445 -24.41 3.41 -1.31
C LEU A 445 -25.18 4.70 -1.62
N ARG A 446 -25.98 4.76 -2.69
CA ARG A 446 -26.80 5.95 -3.00
C ARG A 446 -27.82 6.23 -1.90
N ARG A 447 -28.46 5.19 -1.36
CA ARG A 447 -29.41 5.35 -0.25
C ARG A 447 -28.72 5.79 1.04
N ALA A 448 -27.54 5.25 1.33
CA ALA A 448 -26.81 5.52 2.56
C ALA A 448 -26.11 6.88 2.56
N LEU A 449 -25.52 7.28 1.42
CA LEU A 449 -24.68 8.47 1.28
C LEU A 449 -25.42 9.65 0.64
N GLY A 450 -26.52 9.41 -0.07
CA GLY A 450 -27.27 10.45 -0.77
C GLY A 450 -26.39 11.25 -1.72
N ASP A 451 -26.45 12.57 -1.59
CA ASP A 451 -25.76 13.53 -2.46
C ASP A 451 -24.22 13.40 -2.37
N GLU A 452 -23.66 12.86 -1.29
CA GLU A 452 -22.21 12.64 -1.16
C GLU A 452 -21.68 11.59 -2.14
N LEU A 453 -22.55 10.73 -2.70
CA LEU A 453 -22.14 9.79 -3.74
C LEU A 453 -21.98 10.48 -5.12
N THR A 454 -22.73 11.56 -5.36
CA THR A 454 -22.94 12.13 -6.71
C THR A 454 -22.57 13.60 -6.86
N SER A 455 -22.31 14.34 -5.79
CA SER A 455 -22.09 15.79 -5.84
C SER A 455 -20.64 16.13 -6.17
N THR A 456 -20.33 16.37 -7.44
CA THR A 456 -19.12 17.10 -7.86
C THR A 456 -19.27 18.59 -7.65
#